data_AF-A0AA96W4Z4-F1
#
_entry.id   AF-A0AA96W4Z4-F1
#
_cell.length_a   1.000
_cell.length_b   1.000
_cell.length_c   1.000
_cell.angle_alpha   90.00
_cell.angle_beta   90.00
_cell.angle_gamma   90.00
#
_symmetry.space_group_name_H-M   'P 1'
#
loop_
_entity.id
_entity.type
_entity.pdbx_description
1 polymer ?
#
loop_
_entity_poly.entity_id
_entity_poly.type
_entity_poly.pdbx_seq_one_letter_code
_entity_poly.pdbx_strand_id
1 'polypeptide(L)'
;MTATNPRDKASAVLWLAAGKSQRAAAEAAGVAPGTVGRWRRDPVFAAEVERMRAVWVEKSNDGLALLDHMDEVERRLRPGSPVRVEGGRWHVTVSIPSGASARRVERLTARAIARGMRALREAEGR
;
A
#
# COMPACT_ATOMS: atom_id res chain seq x y z
N MET A 1 -0.77 -16.74 1.20
CA MET A 1 -0.43 -15.47 0.51
C MET A 1 0.08 -14.50 1.56
N THR A 2 1.40 -14.36 1.64
CA THR A 2 2.10 -13.45 2.53
C THR A 2 1.59 -12.03 2.30
N ALA A 3 1.27 -11.29 3.36
CA ALA A 3 0.92 -9.89 3.24
C ALA A 3 2.11 -9.17 2.61
N THR A 4 1.93 -8.63 1.40
CA THR A 4 3.00 -7.88 0.72
C THR A 4 3.48 -6.75 1.63
N ASN A 5 4.79 -6.64 1.83
CA ASN A 5 5.38 -5.57 2.62
C ASN A 5 5.11 -4.24 1.91
N PRO A 6 4.59 -3.21 2.61
CA PRO A 6 4.46 -1.85 2.09
C PRO A 6 5.73 -1.32 1.43
N ARG A 7 6.91 -1.73 1.93
CA ARG A 7 8.22 -1.38 1.35
C ARG A 7 8.39 -1.92 -0.07
N ASP A 8 7.98 -3.15 -0.34
CA ASP A 8 8.04 -3.76 -1.68
C ASP A 8 7.17 -2.97 -2.67
N LYS A 9 6.02 -2.49 -2.20
CA LYS A 9 5.16 -1.62 -3.00
C LYS A 9 5.81 -0.26 -3.27
N ALA A 10 6.43 0.35 -2.26
CA ALA A 10 7.14 1.63 -2.43
C ALA A 10 8.29 1.50 -3.45
N SER A 11 9.06 0.40 -3.40
CA SER A 11 10.08 0.09 -4.41
C SER A 11 9.48 0.01 -5.82
N ALA A 12 8.36 -0.72 -5.99
CA ALA A 12 7.70 -0.78 -7.29
C ALA A 12 7.17 0.59 -7.77
N VAL A 13 6.68 1.44 -6.86
CA VAL A 13 6.23 2.81 -7.17
C VAL A 13 7.37 3.62 -7.75
N LEU A 14 8.54 3.63 -7.11
CA LEU A 14 9.72 4.38 -7.57
C LEU A 14 10.10 3.99 -9.01
N TRP A 15 10.20 2.69 -9.27
CA TRP A 15 10.61 2.19 -10.59
C TRP A 15 9.60 2.52 -11.69
N LEU A 16 8.30 2.43 -11.40
CA LEU A 16 7.25 2.80 -12.36
C LEU A 16 7.20 4.32 -12.61
N ALA A 17 7.43 5.13 -11.57
CA ALA A 17 7.52 6.57 -11.66
C ALA A 17 8.70 7.02 -12.53
N ALA A 18 9.85 6.36 -12.37
CA ALA A 18 11.04 6.52 -13.22
C ALA A 18 10.86 6.03 -14.68
N GLY A 19 9.65 5.61 -15.07
CA GLY A 19 9.34 5.16 -16.43
C GLY A 19 9.84 3.75 -16.75
N LYS A 20 10.26 2.97 -15.75
CA LYS A 20 10.72 1.59 -15.96
C LYS A 20 9.55 0.65 -16.23
N SER A 21 9.89 -0.50 -16.82
CA SER A 21 8.90 -1.52 -17.16
C SER A 21 8.30 -2.18 -15.92
N GLN A 22 7.12 -2.79 -16.06
CA GLN A 22 6.50 -3.59 -15.00
C GLN A 22 7.42 -4.71 -14.51
N ARG A 23 8.22 -5.30 -15.41
CA ARG A 23 9.18 -6.35 -15.06
C ARG A 23 10.27 -5.80 -14.13
N ALA A 24 10.87 -4.68 -14.48
CA ALA A 24 11.91 -4.05 -13.66
C ALA A 24 11.38 -3.62 -12.28
N ALA A 25 10.16 -3.07 -12.22
CA ALA A 25 9.50 -2.74 -10.96
C ALA A 25 9.21 -3.99 -10.09
N ALA A 26 8.90 -5.12 -10.72
CA ALA A 26 8.66 -6.38 -10.01
C ALA A 26 9.96 -6.98 -9.45
N GLU A 27 11.04 -6.93 -10.24
CA GLU A 27 12.38 -7.34 -9.82
C GLU A 27 12.86 -6.50 -8.63
N ALA A 28 12.71 -5.17 -8.70
CA ALA A 28 13.07 -4.26 -7.61
C ALA A 28 12.27 -4.49 -6.32
N ALA A 29 11.02 -4.94 -6.45
CA ALA A 29 10.14 -5.26 -5.33
C ALA A 29 10.26 -6.72 -4.86
N GLY A 30 11.07 -7.56 -5.51
CA GLY A 30 11.21 -8.98 -5.16
C GLY A 30 9.92 -9.80 -5.35
N VAL A 31 9.04 -9.40 -6.28
CA VAL A 31 7.74 -10.06 -6.52
C VAL A 31 7.55 -10.49 -7.97
N ALA A 32 6.57 -11.36 -8.23
CA ALA A 32 6.19 -11.73 -9.58
C ALA A 32 5.59 -10.53 -10.36
N PRO A 33 5.83 -10.37 -11.68
CA PRO A 33 5.27 -9.27 -12.47
C PRO A 33 3.75 -9.13 -12.42
N GLY A 34 3.03 -10.27 -12.37
CA GLY A 34 1.58 -10.28 -12.22
C GLY A 34 1.08 -9.65 -10.91
N THR A 35 1.91 -9.64 -9.87
CA THR A 35 1.63 -8.97 -8.59
C THR A 35 1.64 -7.45 -8.77
N VAL A 36 2.65 -6.90 -9.44
CA VAL A 36 2.71 -5.47 -9.79
C VAL A 36 1.57 -5.09 -10.73
N GLY A 37 1.25 -5.94 -11.70
CA GLY A 37 0.07 -5.76 -12.56
C GLY A 37 -1.24 -5.70 -11.79
N ARG A 38 -1.35 -6.43 -10.68
CA ARG A 38 -2.50 -6.33 -9.76
C ARG A 38 -2.48 -5.02 -8.96
N TRP A 39 -1.33 -4.57 -8.47
CA TRP A 39 -1.21 -3.31 -7.73
C TRP A 39 -1.56 -2.10 -8.60
N ARG A 40 -1.20 -2.10 -9.88
CA ARG A 40 -1.57 -1.01 -10.80
C ARG A 40 -3.09 -0.83 -10.98
N ARG A 41 -3.90 -1.83 -10.64
CA ARG A 41 -5.37 -1.74 -10.64
C ARG A 41 -5.94 -1.24 -9.31
N ASP A 42 -5.10 -1.06 -8.30
CA ASP A 42 -5.46 -0.42 -7.04
C ASP A 42 -5.33 1.10 -7.21
N PRO A 43 -6.42 1.88 -7.08
CA PRO A 43 -6.38 3.33 -7.29
C PRO A 43 -5.43 4.04 -6.32
N VAL A 44 -5.24 3.52 -5.09
CA VAL A 44 -4.30 4.12 -4.13
C VAL A 44 -2.87 3.98 -4.65
N PHE A 45 -2.50 2.78 -5.09
CA PHE A 45 -1.18 2.52 -5.65
C PHE A 45 -0.93 3.33 -6.93
N ALA A 46 -1.91 3.37 -7.84
CA ALA A 46 -1.79 4.16 -9.06
C ALA A 46 -1.61 5.66 -8.78
N ALA A 47 -2.33 6.21 -7.79
CA ALA A 47 -2.16 7.60 -7.37
C ALA A 47 -0.76 7.88 -6.77
N GLU A 48 -0.17 6.93 -6.04
CA GLU A 48 1.21 7.08 -5.55
C GLU A 48 2.24 7.04 -6.68
N VAL A 49 2.03 6.25 -7.74
CA VAL A 49 2.89 6.25 -8.93
C VAL A 49 2.92 7.62 -9.60
N GLU A 50 1.76 8.26 -9.76
CA GLU A 50 1.69 9.59 -10.37
C GLU A 50 2.26 10.69 -9.46
N ARG A 51 2.06 10.59 -8.13
CA ARG A 51 2.73 11.50 -7.17
C ARG A 51 4.25 11.38 -7.23
N MET A 52 4.75 10.15 -7.16
CA MET A 52 6.19 9.90 -7.25
C MET A 52 6.74 10.29 -8.62
N ARG A 53 5.96 10.18 -9.72
CA ARG A 53 6.36 10.65 -11.04
C ARG A 53 6.60 12.17 -11.05
N ALA A 54 5.73 12.95 -10.42
CA ALA A 54 5.92 14.40 -10.31
C ALA A 54 7.23 14.74 -9.56
N VAL A 55 7.46 14.07 -8.42
CA VAL A 55 8.70 14.24 -7.65
C VAL A 55 9.94 13.79 -8.43
N TRP A 56 9.85 12.68 -9.16
CA TRP A 56 10.93 12.18 -10.00
C TRP A 56 11.31 13.16 -11.11
N VAL A 57 10.33 13.79 -11.77
CA VAL A 57 10.60 14.79 -12.83
C VAL A 57 11.29 16.04 -12.26
N GLU A 58 10.88 16.48 -11.08
CA GLU A 58 11.43 17.69 -10.45
C GLU A 58 12.80 17.44 -9.78
N LYS A 59 12.99 16.26 -9.20
CA LYS A 59 14.07 15.96 -8.24
C LYS A 59 14.80 14.65 -8.52
N SER A 60 14.90 14.22 -9.77
CA SER A 60 15.58 12.95 -10.14
C SER A 60 17.02 12.84 -9.63
N ASN A 61 17.68 13.98 -9.41
CA ASN A 61 19.08 14.05 -8.99
C ASN A 61 19.24 14.25 -7.47
N ASP A 62 18.14 14.40 -6.73
CA ASP A 62 18.14 14.53 -5.28
C ASP A 62 17.68 13.22 -4.64
N GLY A 63 18.65 12.36 -4.35
CA GLY A 63 18.40 11.05 -3.75
C GLY A 63 17.76 11.12 -2.37
N LEU A 64 18.04 12.16 -1.58
CA LEU A 64 17.46 12.32 -0.24
C LEU A 64 15.97 12.67 -0.33
N ALA A 65 15.60 13.61 -1.20
CA ALA A 65 14.20 13.96 -1.42
C ALA A 65 13.37 12.77 -1.94
N LEU A 66 13.97 11.91 -2.78
CA LEU A 66 13.31 10.69 -3.26
C LEU A 66 13.11 9.66 -2.13
N LEU A 67 14.10 9.48 -1.25
CA LEU A 67 13.99 8.58 -0.10
C LEU A 67 12.93 9.06 0.90
N ASP A 68 12.92 10.36 1.23
CA ASP A 68 11.89 10.93 2.11
C ASP A 68 10.49 10.70 1.53
N HIS A 69 10.33 10.90 0.22
CA HIS A 69 9.04 10.65 -0.43
C HIS A 69 8.67 9.15 -0.46
N MET A 70 9.66 8.25 -0.58
CA MET A 70 9.42 6.81 -0.48
C MET A 70 8.90 6.41 0.90
N ASP A 71 9.38 7.01 1.97
CA ASP A 71 8.87 6.76 3.33
C ASP A 71 7.40 7.23 3.47
N GLU A 72 7.03 8.33 2.81
CA GLU A 72 5.63 8.77 2.74
C GLU A 72 4.76 7.79 1.96
N VAL A 73 5.24 7.31 0.81
CA VAL A 73 4.55 6.31 -0.02
C VAL A 73 4.36 5.03 0.78
N GLU A 74 5.39 4.54 1.47
CA GLU A 74 5.28 3.36 2.31
C GLU A 74 4.19 3.54 3.37
N ARG A 75 4.20 4.68 4.08
CA ARG A 75 3.21 5.02 5.11
C ARG A 75 1.78 5.09 4.57
N ARG A 76 1.58 5.57 3.35
CA ARG A 76 0.24 5.66 2.72
C ARG A 76 -0.22 4.32 2.13
N LEU A 77 0.71 3.49 1.65
CA LEU A 77 0.44 2.15 1.14
C LEU A 77 0.32 1.09 2.25
N ARG A 78 0.77 1.42 3.46
CA ARG A 78 0.48 0.64 4.67
C ARG A 78 -1.03 0.50 4.79
N PRO A 79 -1.57 -0.73 4.83
CA PRO A 79 -2.96 -0.93 5.19
C PRO A 79 -3.19 -0.27 6.56
N GLY A 80 -4.14 0.65 6.67
CA GLY A 80 -4.39 1.36 7.92
C GLY A 80 -4.42 0.39 9.10
N SER A 81 -3.49 0.57 10.05
CA SER A 81 -3.41 -0.27 11.24
C SER A 81 -4.70 -0.12 12.04
N PRO A 82 -5.22 -1.20 12.66
CA PRO A 82 -6.30 -1.05 13.62
C PRO A 82 -5.86 -0.08 14.72
N VAL A 83 -6.68 0.94 15.00
CA VAL A 83 -6.42 1.94 16.04
C VAL A 83 -7.33 1.65 17.22
N ARG A 84 -6.75 1.50 18.40
CA ARG A 84 -7.52 1.40 19.64
C ARG A 84 -8.09 2.79 19.97
N VAL A 85 -9.41 2.86 20.16
CA VAL A 85 -10.13 4.07 20.60
C VAL A 85 -10.55 3.92 22.06
N GLU A 86 -10.83 5.03 22.73
CA GLU A 86 -11.30 5.03 24.11
C GLU A 86 -12.53 4.13 24.31
N GLY A 87 -12.59 3.47 25.47
CA GLY A 87 -13.65 2.51 25.80
C GLY A 87 -13.50 1.13 25.16
N GLY A 88 -12.29 0.70 24.82
CA GLY A 88 -12.01 -0.68 24.36
C GLY A 88 -12.45 -0.98 22.92
N ARG A 89 -12.84 0.04 22.16
CA ARG A 89 -13.23 -0.11 20.75
C ARG A 89 -11.99 -0.08 19.84
N TRP A 90 -12.11 -0.70 18.67
CA TRP A 90 -11.07 -0.67 17.64
C TRP A 90 -11.65 -0.13 16.33
N HIS A 91 -10.99 0.87 15.75
CA HIS A 91 -11.31 1.37 14.42
C HIS A 91 -10.40 0.72 13.38
N VAL A 92 -11.00 0.26 12.27
CA VAL A 92 -10.25 -0.29 11.15
C VAL A 92 -10.68 0.38 9.85
N THR A 93 -9.72 0.97 9.16
CA THR A 93 -9.98 1.66 7.89
C THR A 93 -10.07 0.66 6.74
N VAL A 94 -11.12 0.83 5.92
CA VAL A 94 -11.34 0.07 4.68
C VAL A 94 -11.41 1.05 3.52
N SER A 95 -10.53 0.90 2.54
CA SER A 95 -10.66 1.60 1.25
C SER A 95 -11.49 0.76 0.30
N ILE A 96 -12.63 1.32 -0.12
CA ILE A 96 -13.52 0.71 -1.11
C ILE A 96 -13.36 1.50 -2.43
N PRO A 97 -12.89 0.87 -3.52
CA PRO A 97 -12.84 1.52 -4.82
C PRO A 97 -14.24 1.92 -5.32
N SER A 98 -14.35 3.07 -5.98
CA SER A 98 -15.57 3.46 -6.68
C SER A 98 -15.94 2.40 -7.74
N GLY A 99 -17.22 2.04 -7.81
CA GLY A 99 -17.70 0.97 -8.71
C GLY A 99 -17.37 -0.46 -8.27
N ALA A 100 -16.87 -0.68 -7.05
CA ALA A 100 -16.67 -2.03 -6.54
C ALA A 100 -18.00 -2.79 -6.38
N SER A 101 -18.08 -4.01 -6.94
CA SER A 101 -19.23 -4.90 -6.74
C SER A 101 -19.47 -5.22 -5.26
N ALA A 102 -20.72 -5.46 -4.85
CA ALA A 102 -21.09 -5.81 -3.47
C ALA A 102 -20.22 -6.94 -2.88
N ARG A 103 -20.00 -8.03 -3.63
CA ARG A 103 -19.16 -9.16 -3.22
C ARG A 103 -17.69 -8.78 -2.97
N ARG A 104 -17.20 -7.75 -3.65
CA ARG A 104 -15.84 -7.21 -3.46
C ARG A 104 -15.79 -6.31 -2.23
N VAL A 105 -16.80 -5.49 -2.02
CA VAL A 105 -16.95 -4.67 -0.81
C VAL A 105 -16.96 -5.55 0.43
N GLU A 106 -17.82 -6.56 0.46
CA GLU A 106 -17.95 -7.51 1.57
C GLU A 106 -16.61 -8.17 1.91
N ARG A 107 -15.89 -8.64 0.89
CA ARG A 107 -14.57 -9.27 1.08
C ARG A 107 -13.53 -8.32 1.64
N LEU A 108 -13.54 -7.05 1.23
CA LEU A 108 -12.61 -6.03 1.73
C LEU A 108 -12.93 -5.68 3.20
N THR A 109 -14.21 -5.52 3.52
CA THR A 109 -14.69 -5.28 4.89
C THR A 109 -14.33 -6.44 5.81
N ALA A 110 -14.61 -7.69 5.41
CA ALA A 110 -14.26 -8.88 6.18
C ALA A 110 -12.75 -8.96 6.48
N ARG A 111 -11.90 -8.62 5.51
CA ARG A 111 -10.45 -8.57 5.70
C ARG A 111 -10.01 -7.49 6.69
N ALA A 112 -10.67 -6.33 6.67
CA ALA A 112 -10.38 -5.28 7.64
C ALA A 112 -10.79 -5.68 9.05
N ILE A 113 -11.97 -6.26 9.22
CA ILE A 113 -12.42 -6.84 10.50
C ILE A 113 -11.40 -7.87 11.00
N ALA A 114 -10.97 -8.80 10.13
CA ALA A 114 -9.96 -9.80 10.49
C ALA A 114 -8.59 -9.21 10.85
N ARG A 115 -8.24 -8.01 10.39
CA ARG A 115 -7.05 -7.27 10.86
C ARG A 115 -7.29 -6.69 12.24
N GLY A 116 -8.43 -6.04 12.47
CA GLY A 116 -8.83 -5.54 13.81
C GLY A 116 -8.82 -6.64 14.87
N MET A 117 -9.42 -7.79 14.57
CA MET A 117 -9.47 -8.95 15.48
C MET A 117 -8.11 -9.58 15.77
N ARG A 118 -7.10 -9.37 14.92
CA ARG A 118 -5.72 -9.81 15.20
C ARG A 118 -5.02 -8.84 16.13
N ALA A 119 -5.13 -7.54 15.85
CA ALA A 119 -4.58 -6.51 16.73
C ALA A 119 -5.18 -6.55 18.15
N LEU A 120 -6.49 -6.85 18.27
CA LEU A 120 -7.12 -7.09 19.57
C LEU A 120 -6.43 -8.23 20.33
N ARG A 121 -6.28 -9.40 19.69
CA ARG A 121 -5.64 -10.58 20.30
C ARG A 121 -4.17 -10.34 20.67
N GLU A 122 -3.44 -9.62 19.84
CA GLU A 122 -2.05 -9.25 20.12
C GLU A 122 -1.92 -8.27 21.30
N ALA A 123 -2.93 -7.42 21.51
CA ALA A 123 -2.98 -6.49 22.64
C ALA A 123 -3.46 -7.16 23.94
N GLU A 124 -4.24 -8.23 23.87
CA GLU A 124 -4.69 -9.02 25.03
C GLU A 124 -3.66 -10.06 25.48
N GLY A 125 -2.77 -10.50 24.59
CA GLY A 125 -1.71 -11.48 24.87
C GLY A 125 -0.40 -10.89 25.39
N ARG A 126 -0.35 -9.59 25.69
CA ARG A 126 0.76 -8.88 26.33
C ARG A 126 0.32 -8.34 27.69
#